data_AF-A0A3B0V7R4-F1
#
_entry.id   AF-A0A3B0V7R4-F1
#
_cell.length_a   1.000
_cell.length_b   1.000
_cell.length_c   1.000
_cell.angle_alpha   90.00
_cell.angle_beta   90.00
_cell.angle_gamma   90.00
#
_symmetry.space_group_name_H-M   'P 1'
#
loop_
_entity.id
_entity.type
_entity.pdbx_description
1 polymer ?
#
loop_
_entity_poly.entity_id
_entity_poly.type
_entity_poly.pdbx_seq_one_letter_code
_entity_poly.pdbx_strand_id
1 'polypeptide(L)'
;MIYTNLIYFLIVILILSTNSVPERPQLPFFTALGIFIIKTIIYQGLLKRIFSSRLVSGATYSNAERRASILAIVFFSIDIYLLDFQYYSGMLPMARTMPSIVDLSGLLLFMAYLIMMWAAAAAPYNRLFGQGHSTRNFIKTNVESNLPIILPWLILSILADFLRQTSIPLLKTVLNSSWGEPVISLLFFICLALTFPALIVRIWRCTSMPDGPERRRLESFCRKYKVGYSDIMIWPMFEGQALTAGVMGIIPGCRYLLITPALLQALTPEEIEAVMAHELGHVKLRHLQLYILLFLGFGLLAQLSTYPILYILANSDLFYKMVHLVNKQPSHALNTAQTVAMFILMIVYFRYILGFFMRNFERQADAFALKAMGSAEPLVRVFDKIAWLSGTSHDQPSWHHFSIGQRIDFLQRCEANSKQLHNHNRKIYGSLAAYLLILMLSALTLWKMPDNLMAGAPQAKYAQAVIQQKMADDPRNFVWPQLLGDLNYSRRHYQDAIAAYEKSLLLNPDNAEVLNNLAWLLLTVDIHSIHNRTAALRLAKRAVIQLPAPHILDTLALAYFANGRVDLAIQTEKRAFALDPANRAYYIDQLKKFARQLK
;
A
#
# COMPACT_ATOMS: atom_id res chain seq x y z
N MET A 1 12.96 8.15 17.56
CA MET A 1 13.62 7.57 16.37
C MET A 1 12.81 6.42 15.76
N ILE A 2 12.50 5.34 16.51
CA ILE A 2 11.76 4.17 15.97
C ILE A 2 10.41 4.53 15.33
N TYR A 3 9.58 5.35 15.99
CA TYR A 3 8.26 5.75 15.45
C TYR A 3 8.34 6.56 14.14
N THR A 4 9.39 7.35 13.96
CA THR A 4 9.59 8.09 12.71
C THR A 4 10.09 7.17 11.61
N ASN A 5 11.00 6.25 11.95
CA ASN A 5 11.49 5.24 11.03
C ASN A 5 10.38 4.30 10.55
N LEU A 6 9.37 4.03 11.39
CA LEU A 6 8.16 3.32 10.97
C LEU A 6 7.53 3.99 9.74
N ILE A 7 7.37 5.31 9.74
CA ILE A 7 6.81 6.04 8.59
C ILE A 7 7.74 5.89 7.37
N TYR A 8 9.06 6.01 7.55
CA TYR A 8 10.02 5.86 6.44
C TYR A 8 9.97 4.48 5.79
N PHE A 9 9.95 3.41 6.60
CA PHE A 9 9.83 2.05 6.09
C PHE A 9 8.47 1.80 5.45
N LEU A 10 7.37 2.35 6.00
CA LEU A 10 6.05 2.26 5.36
C LEU A 10 6.06 2.93 3.97
N ILE A 11 6.75 4.06 3.81
CA ILE A 11 6.92 4.73 2.51
C ILE A 11 7.70 3.83 1.54
N VAL A 12 8.80 3.23 2.00
CA VAL A 12 9.63 2.34 1.17
C VAL A 12 8.89 1.07 0.77
N ILE A 13 8.18 0.45 1.71
CA ILE A 13 7.30 -0.69 1.45
C ILE A 13 6.21 -0.32 0.45
N LEU A 14 5.60 0.87 0.59
CA LEU A 14 4.62 1.36 -0.36
C LEU A 14 5.23 1.45 -1.77
N ILE A 15 6.37 2.13 -1.93
CA ILE A 15 7.09 2.25 -3.21
C ILE A 15 7.38 0.88 -3.83
N LEU A 16 7.84 -0.08 -3.04
CA LEU A 16 8.13 -1.44 -3.53
C LEU A 16 6.85 -2.17 -3.95
N SER A 17 5.78 -2.05 -3.16
CA SER A 17 4.51 -2.76 -3.38
C SER A 17 3.68 -2.22 -4.54
N THR A 18 3.83 -0.94 -4.89
CA THR A 18 3.04 -0.30 -5.95
C THR A 18 3.79 -0.19 -7.28
N ASN A 19 5.12 -0.38 -7.29
CA ASN A 19 5.90 -0.36 -8.51
C ASN A 19 5.92 -1.75 -9.17
N SER A 20 5.62 -1.79 -10.47
CA SER A 20 5.70 -3.01 -11.27
C SER A 20 7.10 -3.17 -11.87
N VAL A 21 7.64 -4.39 -11.86
CA VAL A 21 8.90 -4.70 -12.57
C VAL A 21 8.69 -4.46 -14.08
N PRO A 22 9.45 -3.56 -14.73
CA PRO A 22 9.27 -3.29 -16.15
C PRO A 22 9.73 -4.47 -17.01
N GLU A 23 9.21 -4.61 -18.23
CA GLU A 23 9.67 -5.68 -19.15
C GLU A 23 11.08 -5.41 -19.71
N ARG A 24 11.44 -4.13 -19.84
CA ARG A 24 12.74 -3.66 -20.32
C ARG A 24 13.21 -2.50 -19.44
N PRO A 25 14.52 -2.41 -19.14
CA PRO A 25 15.03 -1.31 -18.35
C PRO A 25 15.11 -0.04 -19.21
N GLN A 26 14.90 1.11 -18.59
CA GLN A 26 15.05 2.44 -19.19
C GLN A 26 16.50 2.72 -19.58
N LEU A 27 17.45 2.18 -18.81
CA LEU A 27 18.88 2.36 -19.00
C LEU A 27 19.57 0.99 -19.21
N PRO A 28 20.65 0.91 -20.01
CA PRO A 28 21.50 -0.27 -20.05
C PRO A 28 22.19 -0.50 -18.69
N PHE A 29 22.47 -1.77 -18.36
CA PHE A 29 23.03 -2.15 -17.05
C PHE A 29 24.26 -1.35 -16.64
N PHE A 30 25.27 -1.23 -17.51
CA PHE A 30 26.50 -0.51 -17.19
C PHE A 30 26.28 1.00 -16.99
N THR A 31 25.33 1.59 -17.73
CA THR A 31 24.95 2.99 -17.56
C THR A 31 24.22 3.20 -16.23
N ALA A 32 23.26 2.33 -15.91
CA ALA A 32 22.56 2.35 -14.63
C ALA A 32 23.53 2.18 -13.45
N LEU A 33 24.49 1.25 -13.56
CA LEU A 33 25.53 1.02 -12.56
C LEU A 33 26.45 2.25 -12.37
N GLY A 34 26.86 2.90 -13.47
CA GLY A 34 27.66 4.12 -13.40
C GLY A 34 26.92 5.25 -12.66
N ILE A 35 25.64 5.48 -12.99
CA ILE A 35 24.81 6.48 -12.32
C ILE A 35 24.59 6.10 -10.85
N PHE A 36 24.35 4.83 -10.54
CA PHE A 36 24.22 4.32 -9.18
C PHE A 36 25.44 4.65 -8.32
N ILE A 37 26.65 4.41 -8.85
CA ILE A 37 27.91 4.69 -8.15
C ILE A 37 28.07 6.20 -7.91
N ILE A 38 27.91 7.02 -8.96
CA ILE A 38 28.05 8.48 -8.87
C ILE A 38 27.05 9.04 -7.83
N LYS A 39 25.79 8.63 -7.92
CA LYS A 39 24.74 9.03 -7.00
C LYS A 39 25.06 8.60 -5.56
N THR A 40 25.58 7.39 -5.36
CA THR A 40 25.97 6.92 -4.02
C THR A 40 27.12 7.76 -3.43
N ILE A 41 28.09 8.17 -4.26
CA ILE A 41 29.16 9.10 -3.85
C ILE A 41 28.58 10.47 -3.47
N ILE A 42 27.64 11.00 -4.26
CA ILE A 42 26.93 12.27 -3.96
C ILE A 42 26.21 12.16 -2.62
N TYR A 43 25.48 11.07 -2.38
CA TYR A 43 24.78 10.82 -1.12
C TYR A 43 25.74 10.85 0.07
N GLN A 44 26.86 10.14 -0.01
CA GLN A 44 27.89 10.16 1.04
C GLN A 44 28.47 11.57 1.26
N GLY A 45 28.69 12.34 0.20
CA GLY A 45 29.12 13.74 0.29
C GLY A 45 28.10 14.62 1.01
N LEU A 46 26.80 14.44 0.72
CA LEU A 46 25.71 15.14 1.40
C LEU A 46 25.62 14.75 2.87
N LEU A 47 25.77 13.47 3.20
CA LEU A 47 25.79 13.00 4.60
C LEU A 47 26.93 13.67 5.40
N LYS A 48 28.14 13.72 4.84
CA LYS A 48 29.28 14.41 5.48
C LYS A 48 28.98 15.89 5.74
N ARG A 49 28.27 16.57 4.84
CA ARG A 49 27.84 17.97 5.02
C ARG A 49 26.78 18.10 6.11
N ILE A 50 25.76 17.23 6.11
CA ILE A 50 24.68 17.23 7.10
C ILE A 50 25.22 16.97 8.52
N PHE A 51 26.13 16.03 8.66
CA PHE A 51 26.75 15.62 9.93
C PHE A 51 28.08 16.33 10.22
N SER A 52 28.35 17.45 9.55
CA SER A 52 29.53 18.28 9.82
C SER A 52 29.46 18.95 11.20
N SER A 53 30.57 19.60 11.62
CA SER A 53 30.84 20.11 12.99
C SER A 53 29.89 21.19 13.54
N ARG A 54 28.74 21.45 12.90
CA ARG A 54 27.70 22.39 13.35
C ARG A 54 26.64 21.76 14.27
N LEU A 55 26.80 20.49 14.66
CA LEU A 55 25.91 19.83 15.59
C LEU A 55 26.36 20.13 17.02
N VAL A 56 25.56 20.93 17.73
CA VAL A 56 25.88 21.43 19.08
C VAL A 56 24.95 20.84 20.15
N SER A 57 23.79 20.32 19.75
CA SER A 57 22.78 19.77 20.67
C SER A 57 22.07 18.52 20.12
N GLY A 58 21.46 17.73 21.01
CA GLY A 58 20.63 16.58 20.64
C GLY A 58 19.47 16.93 19.69
N ALA A 59 18.91 18.14 19.79
CA ALA A 59 17.89 18.63 18.87
C ALA A 59 18.44 18.87 17.45
N THR A 60 19.63 19.46 17.33
CA THR A 60 20.29 19.65 16.03
C THR A 60 20.68 18.32 15.39
N TYR A 61 21.14 17.35 16.19
CA TYR A 61 21.42 15.98 15.76
C TYR A 61 20.16 15.29 15.23
N SER A 62 19.06 15.31 16.00
CA SER A 62 17.79 14.68 15.60
C SER A 62 17.23 15.28 14.31
N ASN A 63 17.38 16.59 14.10
CA ASN A 63 16.99 17.26 12.86
C ASN A 63 17.89 16.84 11.67
N ALA A 64 19.19 16.68 11.88
CA ALA A 64 20.12 16.21 10.87
C ALA A 64 19.82 14.76 10.45
N GLU A 65 19.57 13.87 11.42
CA GLU A 65 19.14 12.50 11.19
C GLU A 65 17.81 12.44 10.40
N ARG A 66 16.82 13.27 10.78
CA ARG A 66 15.55 13.37 10.05
C ARG A 66 15.76 13.77 8.59
N ARG A 67 16.57 14.79 8.33
CA ARG A 67 16.89 15.26 6.96
C ARG A 67 17.62 14.19 6.16
N ALA A 68 18.59 13.51 6.76
CA ALA A 68 19.34 12.45 6.11
C ALA A 68 18.48 11.21 5.81
N SER A 69 17.54 10.85 6.69
CA SER A 69 16.58 9.76 6.45
C SER A 69 15.61 10.07 5.32
N ILE A 70 15.12 11.32 5.22
CA ILE A 70 14.30 11.77 4.07
C ILE A 70 15.13 11.71 2.78
N LEU A 71 16.40 12.14 2.84
CA LEU A 71 17.31 12.05 1.70
C LEU A 71 17.53 10.59 1.26
N ALA A 72 17.63 9.65 2.20
CA ALA A 72 17.73 8.22 1.88
C ALA A 72 16.52 7.74 1.06
N ILE A 73 15.30 8.16 1.42
CA ILE A 73 14.09 7.82 0.65
C ILE A 73 14.15 8.42 -0.76
N VAL A 74 14.59 9.66 -0.91
CA VAL A 74 14.75 10.30 -2.24
C VAL A 74 15.74 9.53 -3.09
N PHE A 75 16.91 9.19 -2.54
CA PHE A 75 17.94 8.46 -3.26
C PHE A 75 17.52 7.04 -3.61
N PHE A 76 16.82 6.36 -2.69
CA PHE A 76 16.19 5.07 -2.94
C PHE A 76 15.12 5.16 -4.04
N SER A 77 14.28 6.20 -4.04
CA SER A 77 13.25 6.39 -5.07
C SER A 77 13.87 6.54 -6.46
N ILE A 78 15.02 7.22 -6.57
CA ILE A 78 15.78 7.30 -7.83
C ILE A 78 16.23 5.91 -8.28
N ASP A 79 16.68 5.04 -7.36
CA ASP A 79 17.09 3.67 -7.73
C ASP A 79 15.91 2.85 -8.27
N ILE A 80 14.73 3.00 -7.67
CA ILE A 80 13.54 2.27 -8.07
C ILE A 80 12.99 2.78 -9.41
N TYR A 81 12.80 4.10 -9.56
CA TYR A 81 12.08 4.68 -10.71
C TYR A 81 12.95 5.07 -11.90
N LEU A 82 14.19 5.50 -11.67
CA LEU A 82 15.10 5.94 -12.75
C LEU A 82 16.06 4.83 -13.17
N LEU A 83 16.56 4.05 -12.20
CA LEU A 83 17.56 3.01 -12.47
C LEU A 83 16.94 1.62 -12.61
N ASP A 84 15.61 1.49 -12.50
CA ASP A 84 14.86 0.23 -12.57
C ASP A 84 15.50 -0.88 -11.73
N PHE A 85 15.92 -0.57 -10.50
CA PHE A 85 16.62 -1.54 -9.63
C PHE A 85 15.85 -2.88 -9.50
N GLN A 86 14.52 -2.81 -9.42
CA GLN A 86 13.67 -4.00 -9.36
C GLN A 86 13.80 -4.90 -10.60
N TYR A 87 14.00 -4.33 -11.80
CA TYR A 87 14.27 -5.10 -13.03
C TYR A 87 15.52 -5.97 -12.87
N TYR A 88 16.64 -5.36 -12.48
CA TYR A 88 17.90 -6.08 -12.35
C TYR A 88 17.86 -7.10 -11.21
N SER A 89 17.20 -6.78 -10.09
CA SER A 89 16.99 -7.75 -9.01
C SER A 89 16.08 -8.92 -9.44
N GLY A 90 15.14 -8.69 -10.36
CA GLY A 90 14.28 -9.72 -10.95
C GLY A 90 15.04 -10.70 -11.86
N MET A 91 16.26 -10.36 -12.27
CA MET A 91 17.14 -11.28 -13.03
C MET A 91 17.79 -12.34 -12.13
N LEU A 92 17.69 -12.23 -10.80
CA LEU A 92 18.20 -13.24 -9.88
C LEU A 92 17.47 -14.58 -10.12
N PRO A 93 18.17 -15.73 -10.11
CA PRO A 93 17.58 -17.02 -10.48
C PRO A 93 16.30 -17.38 -9.71
N MET A 94 16.26 -17.09 -8.41
CA MET A 94 15.11 -17.38 -7.54
C MET A 94 14.01 -16.29 -7.60
N ALA A 95 14.29 -15.10 -8.11
CA ALA A 95 13.31 -14.00 -8.14
C ALA A 95 12.14 -14.28 -9.09
N ARG A 96 12.35 -15.16 -10.09
CA ARG A 96 11.29 -15.60 -11.01
C ARG A 96 10.24 -16.46 -10.34
N THR A 97 10.63 -17.27 -9.35
CA THR A 97 9.71 -18.13 -8.60
C THR A 97 9.22 -17.48 -7.32
N MET A 98 10.03 -16.61 -6.71
CA MET A 98 9.74 -15.91 -5.45
C MET A 98 9.88 -14.40 -5.62
N PRO A 99 8.82 -13.69 -6.03
CA PRO A 99 8.80 -12.23 -6.14
C PRO A 99 9.27 -11.50 -4.87
N SER A 100 9.05 -12.08 -3.68
CA SER A 100 9.51 -11.55 -2.40
C SER A 100 11.03 -11.32 -2.31
N ILE A 101 11.84 -11.93 -3.20
CA ILE A 101 13.28 -11.71 -3.28
C ILE A 101 13.59 -10.32 -3.87
N VAL A 102 12.81 -9.88 -4.85
CA VAL A 102 12.89 -8.52 -5.42
C VAL A 102 12.61 -7.51 -4.32
N ASP A 103 11.52 -7.73 -3.57
CA ASP A 103 11.11 -6.94 -2.42
C ASP A 103 12.19 -6.87 -1.32
N LEU A 104 12.75 -8.02 -0.95
CA LEU A 104 13.85 -8.11 0.01
C LEU A 104 15.08 -7.34 -0.47
N SER A 105 15.44 -7.45 -1.76
CA SER A 105 16.57 -6.73 -2.33
C SER A 105 16.38 -5.21 -2.26
N GLY A 106 15.14 -4.74 -2.49
CA GLY A 106 14.77 -3.33 -2.33
C GLY A 106 14.88 -2.85 -0.88
N LEU A 107 14.40 -3.64 0.08
CA LEU A 107 14.55 -3.34 1.50
C LEU A 107 16.02 -3.30 1.94
N LEU A 108 16.84 -4.23 1.44
CA LEU A 108 18.28 -4.26 1.72
C LEU A 108 18.99 -3.04 1.13
N LEU A 109 18.60 -2.61 -0.07
CA LEU A 109 19.11 -1.37 -0.67
C LEU A 109 18.78 -0.15 0.21
N PHE A 110 17.53 -0.02 0.67
CA PHE A 110 17.16 1.07 1.58
C PHE A 110 17.91 0.99 2.92
N MET A 111 18.05 -0.21 3.49
CA MET A 111 18.83 -0.44 4.70
C MET A 111 20.30 -0.03 4.51
N ALA A 112 20.89 -0.25 3.33
CA ALA A 112 22.24 0.20 3.02
C ALA A 112 22.38 1.73 3.07
N TYR A 113 21.38 2.48 2.59
CA TYR A 113 21.36 3.95 2.74
C TYR A 113 21.30 4.41 4.20
N LEU A 114 20.52 3.71 5.04
CA LEU A 114 20.46 3.99 6.47
C LEU A 114 21.77 3.62 7.18
N ILE A 115 22.41 2.50 6.81
CA ILE A 115 23.73 2.11 7.34
C ILE A 115 24.78 3.17 7.00
N MET A 116 24.81 3.68 5.77
CA MET A 116 25.70 4.78 5.39
C MET A 116 25.42 6.05 6.20
N MET A 117 24.13 6.36 6.43
CA MET A 117 23.73 7.48 7.28
C MET A 117 24.21 7.30 8.72
N TRP A 118 23.96 6.15 9.35
CA TRP A 118 24.37 5.86 10.72
C TRP A 118 25.88 5.83 10.87
N ALA A 119 26.61 5.35 9.87
CA ALA A 119 28.07 5.41 9.83
C ALA A 119 28.58 6.87 9.89
N ALA A 120 27.95 7.78 9.12
CA ALA A 120 28.28 9.20 9.16
C ALA A 120 27.83 9.88 10.48
N ALA A 121 26.73 9.41 11.08
CA ALA A 121 26.16 9.97 12.30
C ALA A 121 26.90 9.52 13.58
N ALA A 122 27.62 8.40 13.55
CA ALA A 122 28.25 7.81 14.73
C ALA A 122 29.28 8.73 15.41
N ALA A 123 30.20 9.34 14.66
CA ALA A 123 31.23 10.20 15.25
C ALA A 123 30.66 11.51 15.86
N PRO A 124 29.72 12.22 15.22
CA PRO A 124 28.99 13.31 15.87
C PRO A 124 28.19 12.87 17.10
N TYR A 125 27.54 11.70 17.05
CA TYR A 125 26.78 11.16 18.18
C TYR A 125 27.69 10.96 19.40
N ASN A 126 28.82 10.28 19.22
CA ASN A 126 29.81 10.04 20.27
C ASN A 126 30.35 11.33 20.90
N ARG A 127 30.58 12.37 20.08
CA ARG A 127 31.04 13.69 20.56
C ARG A 127 29.99 14.42 21.40
N LEU A 128 28.71 14.33 21.03
CA LEU A 128 27.62 15.03 21.72
C LEU A 128 27.21 14.34 23.02
N PHE A 129 27.18 13.01 23.01
CA PHE A 129 26.68 12.23 24.14
C PHE A 129 27.80 11.63 25.01
N GLY A 130 29.07 11.98 24.72
CA GLY A 130 30.23 11.62 25.54
C GLY A 130 30.59 10.13 25.52
N GLN A 131 30.32 9.43 24.41
CA GLN A 131 30.38 7.98 24.35
C GLN A 131 31.57 7.47 23.53
N GLY A 132 32.36 6.53 24.07
CA GLY A 132 33.48 5.88 23.39
C GLY A 132 33.09 4.71 22.46
N HIS A 133 31.93 4.78 21.80
CA HIS A 133 31.38 3.63 21.08
C HIS A 133 32.02 3.40 19.72
N SER A 134 32.18 2.13 19.35
CA SER A 134 32.57 1.78 17.99
C SER A 134 31.43 2.05 17.01
N THR A 135 31.75 2.60 15.83
CA THR A 135 30.79 2.81 14.74
C THR A 135 30.01 1.54 14.38
N ARG A 136 30.65 0.37 14.49
CA ARG A 136 30.02 -0.93 14.21
C ARG A 136 28.89 -1.24 15.20
N ASN A 137 29.10 -1.02 16.50
CA ASN A 137 28.06 -1.26 17.50
C ASN A 137 26.90 -0.28 17.35
N PHE A 138 27.20 1.00 17.09
CA PHE A 138 26.17 2.01 16.83
C PHE A 138 25.27 1.62 15.66
N ILE A 139 25.85 1.19 14.53
CA ILE A 139 25.09 0.70 13.37
C ILE A 139 24.27 -0.54 13.74
N LYS A 140 24.88 -1.51 14.42
CA LYS A 140 24.23 -2.78 14.79
C LYS A 140 22.98 -2.53 15.65
N THR A 141 23.08 -1.70 16.68
CA THR A 141 21.95 -1.34 17.56
C THR A 141 20.83 -0.64 16.79
N ASN A 142 21.18 0.23 15.84
CA ASN A 142 20.19 0.88 14.97
C ASN A 142 19.50 -0.12 14.03
N VAL A 143 20.24 -1.03 13.41
CA VAL A 143 19.66 -2.09 12.56
C VAL A 143 18.70 -2.97 13.37
N GLU A 144 19.13 -3.45 14.54
CA GLU A 144 18.32 -4.29 15.43
C GLU A 144 17.05 -3.57 15.91
N SER A 145 17.15 -2.27 16.20
CA SER A 145 16.00 -1.45 16.62
C SER A 145 14.95 -1.30 15.53
N ASN A 146 15.36 -1.28 14.25
CA ASN A 146 14.45 -1.06 13.12
C ASN A 146 13.98 -2.36 12.44
N LEU A 147 14.67 -3.48 12.64
CA LEU A 147 14.33 -4.77 12.02
C LEU A 147 12.87 -5.22 12.28
N PRO A 148 12.29 -5.06 13.49
CA PRO A 148 10.89 -5.38 13.73
C PRO A 148 9.87 -4.65 12.87
N ILE A 149 10.23 -3.49 12.30
CA ILE A 149 9.33 -2.70 11.46
C ILE A 149 9.06 -3.41 10.14
N ILE A 150 10.09 -4.04 9.56
CA ILE A 150 10.03 -4.65 8.22
C ILE A 150 9.64 -6.14 8.24
N LEU A 151 9.92 -6.83 9.36
CA LEU A 151 9.72 -8.27 9.45
C LEU A 151 8.29 -8.75 9.18
N PRO A 152 7.22 -8.12 9.71
CA PRO A 152 5.85 -8.58 9.47
C PRO A 152 5.50 -8.64 7.98
N TRP A 153 5.87 -7.58 7.25
CA TRP A 153 5.64 -7.49 5.81
C TRP A 153 6.48 -8.53 5.06
N LEU A 154 7.77 -8.65 5.38
CA LEU A 154 8.65 -9.63 4.73
C LEU A 154 8.19 -11.07 4.95
N ILE A 155 7.80 -11.43 6.18
CA ILE A 155 7.28 -12.77 6.50
C ILE A 155 5.99 -13.02 5.72
N LEU A 156 5.08 -12.04 5.64
CA LEU A 156 3.85 -12.16 4.88
C LEU A 156 4.12 -12.35 3.38
N SER A 157 5.03 -11.57 2.79
CA SER A 157 5.40 -11.68 1.38
C SER A 157 6.00 -13.05 1.05
N ILE A 158 6.93 -13.54 1.88
CA ILE A 158 7.52 -14.87 1.72
C ILE A 158 6.46 -15.97 1.87
N LEU A 159 5.59 -15.85 2.88
CA LEU A 159 4.48 -16.79 3.08
C LEU A 159 3.55 -16.82 1.86
N ALA A 160 3.20 -15.66 1.30
CA ALA A 160 2.37 -15.56 0.11
C ALA A 160 3.01 -16.25 -1.11
N ASP A 161 4.33 -16.11 -1.30
CA ASP A 161 5.06 -16.81 -2.37
C ASP A 161 5.01 -18.33 -2.21
N PHE A 162 5.19 -18.83 -0.98
CA PHE A 162 5.08 -20.27 -0.69
C PHE A 162 3.66 -20.80 -0.89
N LEU A 163 2.65 -20.04 -0.46
CA LEU A 163 1.24 -20.40 -0.62
C LEU A 163 0.84 -20.49 -2.08
N ARG A 164 1.31 -19.57 -2.94
CA ARG A 164 1.06 -19.61 -4.39
C ARG A 164 1.69 -20.84 -5.06
N GLN A 165 2.82 -21.31 -4.54
CA GLN A 165 3.55 -22.46 -5.08
C GLN A 165 3.15 -23.80 -4.45
N THR A 166 2.21 -23.81 -3.50
CA THR A 166 1.82 -25.04 -2.81
C THR A 166 1.27 -26.09 -3.78
N SER A 167 1.67 -27.34 -3.61
CA SER A 167 1.12 -28.48 -4.36
C SER A 167 -0.04 -29.15 -3.63
N ILE A 168 -0.39 -28.70 -2.41
CA ILE A 168 -1.39 -29.33 -1.54
C ILE A 168 -2.81 -29.03 -2.07
N PRO A 169 -3.60 -30.04 -2.49
CA PRO A 169 -4.90 -29.83 -3.14
C PRO A 169 -5.93 -29.10 -2.26
N LEU A 170 -5.98 -29.44 -0.97
CA LEU A 170 -6.87 -28.78 -0.01
C LEU A 170 -6.56 -27.28 0.08
N LEU A 171 -5.27 -26.92 0.18
CA LEU A 171 -4.84 -25.54 0.32
C LEU A 171 -5.11 -24.73 -0.96
N LYS A 172 -4.91 -25.33 -2.14
CA LYS A 172 -5.32 -24.71 -3.42
C LYS A 172 -6.82 -24.45 -3.48
N THR A 173 -7.63 -25.40 -3.03
CA THR A 173 -9.10 -25.25 -3.03
C THR A 173 -9.52 -24.10 -2.12
N VAL A 174 -8.91 -23.99 -0.93
CA VAL A 174 -9.15 -22.87 -0.01
C VAL A 174 -8.68 -21.55 -0.63
N LEU A 175 -7.46 -21.49 -1.16
CA LEU A 175 -6.88 -20.27 -1.77
C LEU A 175 -7.69 -19.75 -2.95
N ASN A 176 -8.24 -20.65 -3.78
CA ASN A 176 -9.06 -20.27 -4.93
C ASN A 176 -10.49 -19.86 -4.54
N SER A 177 -10.89 -20.05 -3.29
CA SER A 177 -12.18 -19.56 -2.79
C SER A 177 -12.12 -18.06 -2.49
N SER A 178 -13.25 -17.36 -2.62
CA SER A 178 -13.35 -15.93 -2.30
C SER A 178 -13.00 -15.59 -0.85
N TRP A 179 -13.00 -16.58 0.05
CA TRP A 179 -12.67 -16.44 1.47
C TRP A 179 -11.26 -16.93 1.84
N GLY A 180 -10.54 -17.55 0.91
CA GLY A 180 -9.22 -18.14 1.16
C GLY A 180 -8.19 -17.12 1.66
N GLU A 181 -7.91 -16.12 0.84
CA GLU A 181 -6.93 -15.08 1.16
C GLU A 181 -7.30 -14.27 2.43
N PRO A 182 -8.55 -13.82 2.64
CA PRO A 182 -8.93 -13.13 3.87
C PRO A 182 -8.74 -13.97 5.13
N VAL A 183 -9.15 -15.25 5.11
CA VAL A 183 -9.03 -16.15 6.28
C VAL A 183 -7.57 -16.43 6.59
N ILE A 184 -6.74 -16.72 5.58
CA ILE A 184 -5.32 -16.96 5.78
C ILE A 184 -4.62 -15.72 6.31
N SER A 185 -4.95 -14.54 5.78
CA SER A 185 -4.40 -13.26 6.26
C SER A 185 -4.79 -13.00 7.72
N LEU A 186 -6.04 -13.27 8.10
CA LEU A 186 -6.49 -13.14 9.49
C LEU A 186 -5.73 -14.09 10.42
N LEU A 187 -5.59 -15.37 10.04
CA LEU A 187 -4.81 -16.35 10.80
C LEU A 187 -3.34 -15.94 10.93
N PHE A 188 -2.75 -15.41 9.86
CA PHE A 188 -1.40 -14.86 9.88
C PHE A 188 -1.27 -13.72 10.91
N PHE A 189 -2.16 -12.72 10.89
CA PHE A 189 -2.11 -11.61 11.83
C PHE A 189 -2.36 -12.04 13.28
N ILE A 190 -3.21 -13.04 13.52
CA ILE A 190 -3.40 -13.64 14.85
C ILE A 190 -2.08 -14.30 15.29
N CYS A 191 -1.49 -15.15 14.46
CA CYS A 191 -0.22 -15.81 14.76
C CYS A 191 0.89 -14.80 15.04
N LEU A 192 0.99 -13.75 14.21
CA LEU A 192 1.92 -12.64 14.39
C LEU A 192 1.67 -11.95 15.73
N ALA A 193 0.45 -11.56 16.07
CA ALA A 193 0.15 -10.87 17.32
C ALA A 193 0.51 -11.68 18.58
N LEU A 194 0.49 -13.01 18.50
CA LEU A 194 0.85 -13.92 19.59
C LEU A 194 2.36 -14.18 19.69
N THR A 195 3.03 -14.38 18.56
CA THR A 195 4.44 -14.84 18.52
C THR A 195 5.45 -13.70 18.37
N PHE A 196 5.06 -12.61 17.72
CA PHE A 196 5.95 -11.50 17.39
C PHE A 196 6.50 -10.75 18.62
N PRO A 197 5.76 -10.55 19.73
CA PRO A 197 6.32 -9.99 20.97
C PRO A 197 7.59 -10.70 21.43
N ALA A 198 7.56 -12.03 21.48
CA ALA A 198 8.69 -12.84 21.92
C ALA A 198 9.86 -12.79 20.92
N LEU A 199 9.58 -12.60 19.63
CA LEU A 199 10.61 -12.40 18.61
C LEU A 199 11.29 -11.04 18.78
N ILE A 200 10.53 -9.96 18.99
CA ILE A 200 11.07 -8.61 19.14
C ILE A 200 11.99 -8.51 20.36
N VAL A 201 11.56 -9.03 21.51
CA VAL A 201 12.35 -9.03 22.75
C VAL A 201 13.71 -9.72 22.55
N ARG A 202 13.77 -10.79 21.74
CA ARG A 202 15.02 -11.45 21.36
C ARG A 202 15.87 -10.63 20.38
N ILE A 203 15.26 -10.03 19.36
CA ILE A 203 15.95 -9.17 18.38
C ILE A 203 16.61 -7.98 19.09
N TRP A 204 15.89 -7.36 20.02
CA TRP A 204 16.39 -6.25 20.84
C TRP A 204 17.31 -6.68 21.99
N ARG A 205 17.65 -7.97 22.09
CA ARG A 205 18.51 -8.53 23.15
C ARG A 205 18.09 -8.13 24.56
N CYS A 206 16.80 -8.01 24.79
CA CYS A 206 16.31 -7.72 26.12
C CYS A 206 16.63 -8.89 27.05
N THR A 207 17.09 -8.59 28.25
CA THR A 207 17.40 -9.60 29.28
C THR A 207 16.37 -9.53 30.38
N SER A 208 16.13 -10.64 31.08
CA SER A 208 15.23 -10.61 32.25
C SER A 208 15.80 -9.70 33.32
N MET A 209 14.95 -8.92 33.97
CA MET A 209 15.36 -8.08 35.11
C MET A 209 15.87 -8.99 36.24
N PRO A 210 17.04 -8.72 36.83
CA PRO A 210 17.54 -9.58 37.91
C PRO A 210 16.60 -9.53 39.12
N ASP A 211 16.59 -10.63 39.89
CA ASP A 211 15.86 -10.68 41.15
C ASP A 211 16.44 -9.64 42.12
N GLY A 212 15.55 -8.80 42.65
CA GLY A 212 15.95 -7.66 43.47
C GLY A 212 14.76 -6.96 44.13
N PRO A 213 15.02 -5.95 44.97
CA PRO A 213 13.96 -5.16 45.61
C PRO A 213 13.10 -4.44 44.57
N GLU A 214 13.71 -3.88 43.53
CA GLU A 214 13.02 -3.19 42.43
C GLU A 214 12.09 -4.13 41.67
N ARG A 215 12.61 -5.28 41.22
CA ARG A 215 11.79 -6.29 40.54
C ARG A 215 10.59 -6.68 41.39
N ARG A 216 10.80 -7.12 42.64
CA ARG A 216 9.71 -7.53 43.55
C ARG A 216 8.67 -6.43 43.77
N ARG A 217 9.09 -5.17 43.82
CA ARG A 217 8.18 -4.01 43.90
C ARG A 217 7.31 -3.90 42.66
N LEU A 218 7.89 -3.97 41.47
CA LEU A 218 7.15 -3.94 40.20
C LEU A 218 6.18 -5.12 40.06
N GLU A 219 6.61 -6.32 40.45
CA GLU A 219 5.75 -7.50 40.45
C GLU A 219 4.56 -7.33 41.40
N SER A 220 4.81 -6.79 42.61
CA SER A 220 3.76 -6.46 43.58
C SER A 220 2.77 -5.44 43.01
N PHE A 221 3.28 -4.41 42.34
CA PHE A 221 2.46 -3.40 41.67
C PHE A 221 1.58 -4.01 40.57
N CYS A 222 2.14 -4.88 39.73
CA CYS A 222 1.38 -5.61 38.70
C CYS A 222 0.31 -6.52 39.31
N ARG A 223 0.62 -7.21 40.43
CA ARG A 223 -0.35 -8.02 41.18
C ARG A 223 -1.49 -7.17 41.73
N LYS A 224 -1.20 -6.01 42.33
CA LYS A 224 -2.21 -5.05 42.84
C LYS A 224 -3.22 -4.67 41.76
N TYR A 225 -2.75 -4.37 40.54
CA TYR A 225 -3.63 -4.01 39.42
C TYR A 225 -4.14 -5.20 38.62
N LYS A 226 -3.86 -6.45 39.01
CA LYS A 226 -4.27 -7.67 38.31
C LYS A 226 -3.87 -7.63 36.82
N VAL A 227 -2.62 -7.30 36.54
CA VAL A 227 -2.06 -7.37 35.18
C VAL A 227 -1.09 -8.53 35.10
N GLY A 228 -1.44 -9.54 34.31
CA GLY A 228 -0.54 -10.65 34.00
C GLY A 228 0.47 -10.26 32.92
N TYR A 229 1.68 -10.79 33.05
CA TYR A 229 2.78 -10.61 32.12
C TYR A 229 3.61 -11.91 32.09
N SER A 230 4.40 -12.08 31.04
CA SER A 230 5.37 -13.16 30.89
C SER A 230 6.64 -12.85 31.68
N ASP A 231 7.23 -11.67 31.49
CA ASP A 231 8.44 -11.25 32.21
C ASP A 231 8.60 -9.71 32.22
N ILE A 232 9.43 -9.21 33.15
CA ILE A 232 9.91 -7.83 33.19
C ILE A 232 11.33 -7.83 32.64
N MET A 233 11.55 -7.10 31.55
CA MET A 233 12.77 -7.13 30.77
C MET A 233 13.53 -5.80 30.86
N ILE A 234 14.84 -5.91 30.98
CA ILE A 234 15.78 -4.81 30.74
C ILE A 234 15.92 -4.61 29.25
N TRP A 235 15.63 -3.39 28.80
CA TRP A 235 15.69 -3.00 27.40
C TRP A 235 16.98 -2.22 27.11
N PRO A 236 17.97 -2.82 26.41
CA PRO A 236 19.25 -2.15 26.12
C PRO A 236 19.15 -1.19 24.93
N MET A 237 18.02 -0.48 24.79
CA MET A 237 17.77 0.44 23.68
C MET A 237 18.78 1.58 23.67
N PHE A 238 19.48 1.77 22.55
CA PHE A 238 20.61 2.69 22.46
C PHE A 238 21.59 2.46 23.63
N GLU A 239 21.93 1.18 23.86
CA GLU A 239 22.80 0.69 24.94
C GLU A 239 22.30 1.05 26.34
N GLY A 240 20.97 1.20 26.47
CA GLY A 240 20.25 1.42 27.73
C GLY A 240 20.08 2.89 28.12
N GLN A 241 20.47 3.83 27.25
CA GLN A 241 20.46 5.27 27.53
C GLN A 241 19.14 5.95 27.23
N ALA A 242 18.30 5.33 26.41
CA ALA A 242 16.96 5.85 26.16
C ALA A 242 16.20 5.92 27.48
N LEU A 243 15.54 7.04 27.77
CA LEU A 243 14.67 7.19 28.94
C LEU A 243 13.26 6.76 28.54
N THR A 244 12.99 5.45 28.57
CA THR A 244 11.72 4.90 28.10
C THR A 244 11.37 3.61 28.83
N ALA A 245 10.08 3.40 29.02
CA ALA A 245 9.49 2.09 29.31
C ALA A 245 8.56 1.73 28.16
N GLY A 246 7.99 0.53 28.18
CA GLY A 246 6.98 0.14 27.22
C GLY A 246 6.37 -1.21 27.54
N VAL A 247 5.18 -1.46 27.01
CA VAL A 247 4.55 -2.79 27.03
C VAL A 247 4.50 -3.37 25.63
N MET A 248 4.83 -4.66 25.54
CA MET A 248 4.68 -5.44 24.31
C MET A 248 3.80 -6.65 24.55
N GLY A 249 2.98 -7.01 23.57
CA GLY A 249 2.12 -8.20 23.62
C GLY A 249 0.70 -7.95 24.16
N ILE A 250 -0.26 -8.59 23.49
CA ILE A 250 -1.69 -8.35 23.73
C ILE A 250 -2.29 -9.29 24.80
N ILE A 251 -1.73 -10.48 24.98
CA ILE A 251 -2.20 -11.48 25.94
C ILE A 251 -1.21 -11.66 27.10
N PRO A 252 -1.67 -12.01 28.32
CA PRO A 252 -0.80 -12.12 29.50
C PRO A 252 0.43 -13.01 29.29
N GLY A 253 0.27 -14.21 28.71
CA GLY A 253 1.37 -15.17 28.53
C GLY A 253 2.42 -14.78 27.48
N CYS A 254 2.17 -13.75 26.68
CA CYS A 254 3.12 -13.22 25.68
C CYS A 254 3.36 -11.72 25.88
N ARG A 255 3.07 -11.19 27.08
CA ARG A 255 3.22 -9.77 27.41
C ARG A 255 4.54 -9.53 28.13
N TYR A 256 5.32 -8.57 27.63
CA TYR A 256 6.60 -8.19 28.22
C TYR A 256 6.55 -6.73 28.65
N LEU A 257 6.99 -6.47 29.87
CA LEU A 257 7.17 -5.12 30.40
C LEU A 257 8.63 -4.74 30.19
N LEU A 258 8.89 -3.69 29.42
CA LEU A 258 10.23 -3.28 29.01
C LEU A 258 10.62 -2.00 29.77
N ILE A 259 11.78 -1.99 30.40
CA ILE A 259 12.29 -0.82 31.11
C ILE A 259 13.77 -0.66 30.77
N THR A 260 14.19 0.56 30.44
CA THR A 260 15.60 0.83 30.15
C THR A 260 16.43 1.06 31.43
N PRO A 261 17.71 0.68 31.44
CA PRO A 261 18.62 0.94 32.57
C PRO A 261 18.71 2.41 32.98
N ALA A 262 18.81 3.34 32.02
CA ALA A 262 18.89 4.77 32.34
C ALA A 262 17.63 5.30 33.03
N LEU A 263 16.46 4.76 32.68
CA LEU A 263 15.21 5.15 33.33
C LEU A 263 15.16 4.67 34.78
N LEU A 264 15.57 3.42 35.04
CA LEU A 264 15.69 2.86 36.40
C LEU A 264 16.63 3.69 37.27
N GLN A 265 17.77 4.12 36.72
CA GLN A 265 18.77 4.90 37.46
C GLN A 265 18.33 6.35 37.71
N ALA A 266 17.55 6.94 36.80
CA ALA A 266 17.14 8.34 36.88
C ALA A 266 15.94 8.58 37.83
N LEU A 267 15.12 7.55 38.06
CA LEU A 267 13.85 7.68 38.76
C LEU A 267 13.88 7.06 40.16
N THR A 268 13.20 7.73 41.08
CA THR A 268 12.93 7.19 42.41
C THR A 268 11.95 6.02 42.32
N PRO A 269 11.88 5.17 43.35
CA PRO A 269 10.96 4.02 43.32
C PRO A 269 9.47 4.39 43.14
N GLU A 270 9.04 5.54 43.65
CA GLU A 270 7.66 6.05 43.46
C GLU A 270 7.43 6.52 42.01
N GLU A 271 8.40 7.20 41.42
CA GLU A 271 8.36 7.64 40.02
C GLU A 271 8.36 6.45 39.05
N ILE A 272 9.11 5.38 39.35
CA ILE A 272 9.07 4.13 38.58
C ILE A 272 7.68 3.49 38.66
N GLU A 273 7.03 3.48 39.82
CA GLU A 273 5.64 3.01 39.93
C GLU A 273 4.68 3.87 39.13
N ALA A 274 4.90 5.19 39.04
CA ALA A 274 4.10 6.08 38.20
C ALA A 274 4.24 5.77 36.71
N VAL A 275 5.47 5.53 36.23
CA VAL A 275 5.72 5.05 34.86
C VAL A 275 5.04 3.72 34.63
N MET A 276 5.20 2.77 35.55
CA MET A 276 4.54 1.47 35.42
C MET A 276 3.02 1.60 35.44
N ALA A 277 2.46 2.49 36.24
CA ALA A 277 1.02 2.76 36.23
C ALA A 277 0.56 3.24 34.86
N HIS A 278 1.31 4.15 34.22
CA HIS A 278 1.05 4.60 32.86
C HIS A 278 1.08 3.41 31.86
N GLU A 279 2.12 2.58 31.90
CA GLU A 279 2.26 1.39 31.05
C GLU A 279 1.12 0.36 31.26
N LEU A 280 0.74 0.12 32.51
CA LEU A 280 -0.41 -0.74 32.86
C LEU A 280 -1.74 -0.12 32.37
N GLY A 281 -1.83 1.20 32.29
CA GLY A 281 -2.95 1.92 31.69
C GLY A 281 -3.18 1.50 30.23
N HIS A 282 -2.11 1.41 29.42
CA HIS A 282 -2.20 0.90 28.05
C HIS A 282 -2.74 -0.52 27.98
N VAL A 283 -2.34 -1.38 28.93
CA VAL A 283 -2.82 -2.77 28.99
C VAL A 283 -4.30 -2.84 29.37
N LYS A 284 -4.70 -2.13 30.43
CA LYS A 284 -6.08 -2.15 30.94
C LYS A 284 -7.08 -1.58 29.95
N LEU A 285 -6.70 -0.53 29.24
CA LEU A 285 -7.52 0.12 28.22
C LEU A 285 -7.41 -0.51 26.83
N ARG A 286 -6.64 -1.61 26.70
CA ARG A 286 -6.47 -2.38 25.46
C ARG A 286 -5.93 -1.56 24.29
N HIS A 287 -5.07 -0.58 24.57
CA HIS A 287 -4.53 0.31 23.53
C HIS A 287 -3.75 -0.46 22.45
N LEU A 288 -3.02 -1.52 22.82
CA LEU A 288 -2.29 -2.35 21.85
C LEU A 288 -3.24 -3.07 20.86
N GLN A 289 -4.38 -3.58 21.33
CA GLN A 289 -5.40 -4.19 20.48
C GLN A 289 -6.06 -3.16 19.57
N LEU A 290 -6.33 -1.96 20.12
CA LEU A 290 -6.87 -0.84 19.35
C LEU A 290 -5.88 -0.34 18.29
N TYR A 291 -4.57 -0.35 18.56
CA TYR A 291 -3.57 -0.07 17.54
C TYR A 291 -3.65 -1.08 16.40
N ILE A 292 -3.72 -2.39 16.68
CA ILE A 292 -3.89 -3.41 15.63
C ILE A 292 -5.15 -3.15 14.81
N LEU A 293 -6.27 -2.83 15.45
CA LEU A 293 -7.53 -2.50 14.77
C LEU A 293 -7.41 -1.25 13.87
N LEU A 294 -6.70 -0.22 14.33
CA LEU A 294 -6.43 0.99 13.54
C LEU A 294 -5.49 0.70 12.37
N PHE A 295 -4.46 -0.14 12.55
CA PHE A 295 -3.56 -0.55 11.48
C PHE A 295 -4.28 -1.41 10.42
N LEU A 296 -5.07 -2.41 10.84
CA LEU A 296 -5.84 -3.24 9.91
C LEU A 296 -6.93 -2.46 9.19
N GLY A 297 -7.57 -1.50 9.88
CA GLY A 297 -8.57 -0.64 9.27
C GLY A 297 -8.01 0.30 8.20
N PHE A 298 -6.73 0.70 8.28
CA PHE A 298 -6.06 1.37 7.16
C PHE A 298 -6.07 0.50 5.90
N GLY A 299 -5.75 -0.80 6.02
CA GLY A 299 -5.76 -1.72 4.89
C GLY A 299 -7.11 -1.79 4.18
N LEU A 300 -8.21 -1.86 4.95
CA LEU A 300 -9.57 -1.84 4.41
C LEU A 300 -9.89 -0.52 3.69
N LEU A 301 -9.57 0.61 4.31
CA LEU A 301 -9.81 1.93 3.72
C LEU A 301 -8.95 2.19 2.48
N ALA A 302 -7.69 1.76 2.52
CA ALA A 302 -6.78 1.79 1.38
C ALA A 302 -7.35 0.99 0.20
N GLN A 303 -7.79 -0.24 0.45
CA GLN A 303 -8.42 -1.08 -0.58
C GLN A 303 -9.66 -0.43 -1.19
N LEU A 304 -10.54 0.12 -0.36
CA LEU A 304 -11.75 0.81 -0.84
C LEU A 304 -11.40 2.06 -1.66
N SER A 305 -10.34 2.78 -1.28
CA SER A 305 -9.94 4.02 -1.96
C SER A 305 -9.38 3.80 -3.37
N THR A 306 -8.84 2.62 -3.67
CA THR A 306 -8.19 2.31 -4.95
C THR A 306 -9.13 2.57 -6.14
N TYR A 307 -10.36 2.08 -6.11
CA TYR A 307 -11.27 2.19 -7.25
C TYR A 307 -11.76 3.61 -7.53
N PRO A 308 -12.25 4.39 -6.54
CA PRO A 308 -12.59 5.79 -6.76
C PRO A 308 -11.42 6.62 -7.28
N ILE A 309 -10.21 6.40 -6.74
CA ILE A 309 -8.99 7.10 -7.19
C ILE A 309 -8.72 6.78 -8.67
N LEU A 310 -8.72 5.49 -9.04
CA LEU A 310 -8.51 5.07 -10.43
C LEU A 310 -9.61 5.60 -11.36
N TYR A 311 -10.87 5.59 -10.90
CA TYR A 311 -12.00 6.10 -11.68
C TYR A 311 -11.88 7.60 -11.94
N ILE A 312 -11.63 8.41 -10.90
CA ILE A 312 -11.47 9.86 -11.03
C ILE A 312 -10.28 10.16 -11.95
N LEU A 313 -9.16 9.45 -11.73
CA LEU A 313 -7.95 9.66 -12.50
C LEU A 313 -8.15 9.32 -13.97
N ALA A 314 -8.61 8.11 -14.29
CA ALA A 314 -8.84 7.66 -15.67
C ALA A 314 -9.85 8.55 -16.40
N ASN A 315 -10.76 9.21 -15.68
CA ASN A 315 -11.72 10.15 -16.26
C ASN A 315 -11.22 11.59 -16.37
N SER A 316 -10.02 11.92 -15.88
CA SER A 316 -9.47 13.26 -15.89
C SER A 316 -8.45 13.47 -17.03
N ASP A 317 -8.37 14.71 -17.55
CA ASP A 317 -7.31 15.11 -18.50
C ASP A 317 -5.91 15.01 -17.89
N LEU A 318 -5.81 15.03 -16.56
CA LEU A 318 -4.56 14.88 -15.82
C LEU A 318 -3.91 13.52 -16.10
N PHE A 319 -4.69 12.46 -16.26
CA PHE A 319 -4.16 11.14 -16.60
C PHE A 319 -3.44 11.16 -17.94
N TYR A 320 -4.08 11.70 -18.99
CA TYR A 320 -3.47 11.80 -20.32
C TYR A 320 -2.23 12.70 -20.32
N LYS A 321 -2.24 13.82 -19.58
CA LYS A 321 -1.06 14.66 -19.38
C LYS A 321 0.09 13.89 -18.71
N MET A 322 -0.21 13.06 -17.70
CA MET A 322 0.80 12.21 -17.05
C MET A 322 1.34 11.12 -17.98
N VAL A 323 0.51 10.51 -18.82
CA VAL A 323 0.96 9.55 -19.84
C VAL A 323 1.98 10.23 -20.77
N HIS A 324 1.71 11.46 -21.19
CA HIS A 324 2.65 12.21 -22.03
C HIS A 324 3.95 12.59 -21.31
N LEU A 325 3.89 12.88 -20.00
CA LEU A 325 5.07 13.18 -19.17
C LEU A 325 5.92 11.95 -18.88
N VAL A 326 5.32 10.78 -18.67
CA VAL A 326 5.99 9.54 -18.23
C VAL A 326 6.18 8.60 -19.42
N ASN A 327 7.11 8.94 -20.31
CA ASN A 327 7.60 8.09 -21.42
C ASN A 327 6.50 7.44 -22.30
N LYS A 328 5.30 8.04 -22.37
CA LYS A 328 4.14 7.57 -23.15
C LYS A 328 3.61 6.19 -22.75
N GLN A 329 3.98 5.62 -21.61
CA GLN A 329 3.44 4.34 -21.16
C GLN A 329 2.28 4.53 -20.17
N PRO A 330 1.03 4.18 -20.52
CA PRO A 330 -0.13 4.35 -19.64
C PRO A 330 -0.03 3.55 -18.35
N SER A 331 0.59 2.37 -18.37
CA SER A 331 0.82 1.54 -17.18
C SER A 331 1.64 2.28 -16.13
N HIS A 332 2.77 2.88 -16.52
CA HIS A 332 3.63 3.63 -15.62
C HIS A 332 2.93 4.89 -15.09
N ALA A 333 2.20 5.62 -15.94
CA ALA A 333 1.45 6.79 -15.50
C ALA A 333 0.37 6.43 -14.47
N LEU A 334 -0.35 5.32 -14.69
CA LEU A 334 -1.37 4.83 -13.78
C LEU A 334 -0.77 4.39 -12.44
N ASN A 335 0.29 3.56 -12.47
CA ASN A 335 0.97 3.06 -11.28
C ASN A 335 1.58 4.21 -10.46
N THR A 336 2.18 5.20 -11.13
CA THR A 336 2.73 6.40 -10.47
C THR A 336 1.63 7.18 -9.77
N ALA A 337 0.52 7.43 -10.45
CA ALA A 337 -0.59 8.18 -9.89
C ALA A 337 -1.25 7.47 -8.71
N GLN A 338 -1.45 6.16 -8.81
CA GLN A 338 -1.95 5.33 -7.71
C GLN A 338 -0.99 5.35 -6.51
N THR A 339 0.32 5.25 -6.77
CA THR A 339 1.35 5.32 -5.71
C THR A 339 1.29 6.66 -4.98
N VAL A 340 1.22 7.77 -5.72
CA VAL A 340 1.12 9.13 -5.15
C VAL A 340 -0.16 9.28 -4.34
N ALA A 341 -1.30 8.82 -4.86
CA ALA A 341 -2.58 8.91 -4.17
C ALA A 341 -2.58 8.08 -2.87
N MET A 342 -2.05 6.85 -2.92
CA MET A 342 -1.90 5.99 -1.75
C MET A 342 -0.93 6.57 -0.73
N PHE A 343 0.15 7.21 -1.18
CA PHE A 343 1.11 7.89 -0.31
C PHE A 343 0.46 9.06 0.44
N ILE A 344 -0.34 9.88 -0.25
CA ILE A 344 -1.11 10.96 0.37
C ILE A 344 -2.10 10.39 1.39
N LEU A 345 -2.86 9.36 1.01
CA LEU A 345 -3.81 8.70 1.91
C LEU A 345 -3.11 8.16 3.16
N MET A 346 -1.97 7.50 3.00
CA MET A 346 -1.15 7.00 4.10
C MET A 346 -0.71 8.13 5.03
N ILE A 347 -0.15 9.23 4.50
CA ILE A 347 0.25 10.37 5.34
C ILE A 347 -0.94 10.93 6.11
N VAL A 348 -2.06 11.15 5.43
CA VAL A 348 -3.26 11.70 6.06
C VAL A 348 -3.76 10.78 7.17
N TYR A 349 -3.85 9.48 6.88
CA TYR A 349 -4.32 8.47 7.83
C TYR A 349 -3.42 8.38 9.06
N PHE A 350 -2.12 8.16 8.86
CA PHE A 350 -1.18 7.95 9.95
C PHE A 350 -0.99 9.22 10.80
N ARG A 351 -0.93 10.40 10.16
CA ARG A 351 -0.70 11.68 10.85
C ARG A 351 -1.91 12.17 11.63
N TYR A 352 -3.10 12.03 11.05
CA TYR A 352 -4.31 12.66 11.58
C TYR A 352 -5.28 11.66 12.22
N ILE A 353 -5.48 10.47 11.66
CA ILE A 353 -6.40 9.47 12.22
C ILE A 353 -5.68 8.65 13.29
N LEU A 354 -4.66 7.87 12.91
CA LEU A 354 -3.89 7.07 13.88
C LEU A 354 -3.23 7.98 14.92
N GLY A 355 -2.58 9.06 14.47
CA GLY A 355 -1.96 10.04 15.35
C GLY A 355 -2.95 10.69 16.33
N PHE A 356 -4.21 10.89 15.95
CA PHE A 356 -5.24 11.35 16.89
C PHE A 356 -5.47 10.32 18.00
N PHE A 357 -5.67 9.04 17.66
CA PHE A 357 -5.89 8.00 18.66
C PHE A 357 -4.66 7.79 19.56
N MET A 358 -3.46 7.66 18.98
CA MET A 358 -2.20 7.51 19.72
C MET A 358 -2.04 8.60 20.79
N ARG A 359 -2.17 9.88 20.40
CA ARG A 359 -2.01 11.01 21.32
C ARG A 359 -3.03 10.98 22.47
N ASN A 360 -4.27 10.59 22.19
CA ASN A 360 -5.29 10.53 23.22
C ASN A 360 -5.17 9.28 24.10
N PHE A 361 -4.69 8.15 23.57
CA PHE A 361 -4.40 6.95 24.37
C PHE A 361 -3.31 7.22 25.39
N GLU A 362 -2.29 8.04 25.08
CA GLU A 362 -1.34 8.54 26.08
C GLU A 362 -2.03 9.25 27.24
N ARG A 363 -2.97 10.15 26.95
CA ARG A 363 -3.73 10.85 27.99
C ARG A 363 -4.61 9.91 28.80
N GLN A 364 -5.18 8.87 28.18
CA GLN A 364 -5.93 7.87 28.93
C GLN A 364 -5.01 7.03 29.84
N ALA A 365 -3.79 6.72 29.41
CA ALA A 365 -2.77 6.06 30.22
C ALA A 365 -2.28 6.95 31.37
N ASP A 366 -2.03 8.25 31.11
CA ASP A 366 -1.72 9.26 32.12
C ASP A 366 -2.82 9.35 33.19
N ALA A 367 -4.08 9.39 32.76
CA ALA A 367 -5.21 9.43 33.68
C ALA A 367 -5.38 8.13 34.48
N PHE A 368 -4.99 6.98 33.92
CA PHE A 368 -4.92 5.74 34.67
C PHE A 368 -3.82 5.82 35.75
N ALA A 369 -2.65 6.34 35.40
CA ALA A 369 -1.56 6.57 36.35
C ALA A 369 -1.97 7.50 37.49
N LEU A 370 -2.64 8.62 37.19
CA LEU A 370 -3.22 9.52 38.19
C LEU A 370 -4.12 8.78 39.19
N LYS A 371 -5.04 7.94 38.70
CA LYS A 371 -5.92 7.14 39.56
C LYS A 371 -5.16 6.10 40.39
N ALA A 372 -4.13 5.51 39.80
CA ALA A 372 -3.35 4.44 40.42
C ALA A 372 -2.40 4.96 41.51
N MET A 373 -1.84 6.14 41.31
CA MET A 373 -0.92 6.79 42.24
C MET A 373 -1.67 7.65 43.26
N GLY A 374 -2.88 8.12 42.94
CA GLY A 374 -3.69 8.99 43.79
C GLY A 374 -3.34 10.48 43.69
N SER A 375 -2.27 10.82 42.96
CA SER A 375 -1.80 12.18 42.70
C SER A 375 -1.14 12.25 41.32
N ALA A 376 -1.16 13.41 40.68
CA ALA A 376 -0.44 13.67 39.43
C ALA A 376 1.06 13.85 39.65
N GLU A 377 1.48 14.25 40.86
CA GLU A 377 2.83 14.70 41.18
C GLU A 377 3.93 13.70 40.78
N PRO A 378 3.84 12.38 41.06
CA PRO A 378 4.91 11.44 40.69
C PRO A 378 5.15 11.39 39.18
N LEU A 379 4.07 11.42 38.37
CA LEU A 379 4.19 11.36 36.91
C LEU A 379 4.64 12.70 36.31
N VAL A 380 4.25 13.82 36.92
CA VAL A 380 4.75 15.16 36.53
C VAL A 380 6.26 15.25 36.76
N ARG A 381 6.77 14.81 37.93
CA ARG A 381 8.21 14.76 38.22
C ARG A 381 8.98 13.91 37.22
N VAL A 382 8.41 12.77 36.81
CA VAL A 382 8.98 11.93 35.74
C VAL A 382 9.11 12.71 34.44
N PHE A 383 8.06 13.41 34.01
CA PHE A 383 8.11 14.17 32.76
C PHE A 383 9.15 15.29 32.80
N ASP A 384 9.24 16.03 33.91
CA ASP A 384 10.24 17.09 34.07
C ASP A 384 11.66 16.52 34.01
N LYS A 385 11.91 15.38 34.68
CA LYS A 385 13.21 14.67 34.61
C LYS A 385 13.54 14.20 33.22
N ILE A 386 12.58 13.61 32.50
CA ILE A 386 12.78 13.15 31.12
C ILE A 386 13.10 14.33 30.21
N ALA A 387 12.36 15.45 30.33
CA ALA A 387 12.60 16.65 29.54
C ALA A 387 14.01 17.22 29.80
N TRP A 388 14.38 17.33 31.08
CA TRP A 388 15.68 17.84 31.50
C TRP A 388 16.83 16.95 31.00
N LEU A 389 16.76 15.64 31.24
CA LEU A 389 17.80 14.69 30.83
C LEU A 389 17.90 14.52 29.31
N SER A 390 16.77 14.61 28.59
CA SER A 390 16.75 14.49 27.13
C SER A 390 17.12 15.80 26.41
N GLY A 391 17.20 16.92 27.14
CA GLY A 391 17.41 18.25 26.58
C GLY A 391 16.27 18.70 25.65
N THR A 392 15.05 18.18 25.85
CA THR A 392 13.87 18.49 25.05
C THR A 392 13.00 19.52 25.74
N SER A 393 12.42 20.44 24.97
CA SER A 393 11.49 21.42 25.54
C SER A 393 10.15 20.79 25.88
N HIS A 394 9.46 21.32 26.89
CA HIS A 394 8.13 20.85 27.30
C HIS A 394 7.08 21.00 26.20
N ASP A 395 7.29 21.93 25.27
CA ASP A 395 6.36 22.25 24.19
C ASP A 395 6.72 21.62 22.84
N GLN A 396 7.71 20.71 22.82
CA GLN A 396 8.10 20.06 21.58
C GLN A 396 6.94 19.22 21.01
N PRO A 397 6.44 19.51 19.79
CA PRO A 397 5.31 18.78 19.23
C PRO A 397 5.75 17.40 18.71
N SER A 398 4.85 16.42 18.83
CA SER A 398 4.98 15.09 18.23
C SER A 398 3.71 14.68 17.49
N TRP A 399 3.85 13.82 16.49
CA TRP A 399 2.71 13.28 15.77
C TRP A 399 1.99 12.17 16.54
N HIS A 400 2.67 11.45 17.45
CA HIS A 400 2.11 10.31 18.18
C HIS A 400 1.88 10.56 19.68
N HIS A 401 2.53 11.57 20.27
CA HIS A 401 2.26 12.00 21.66
C HIS A 401 1.99 13.50 21.73
N PHE A 402 1.20 13.93 22.72
CA PHE A 402 1.15 15.35 23.07
C PHE A 402 2.48 15.79 23.66
N SER A 403 2.75 17.10 23.64
CA SER A 403 3.94 17.63 24.29
C SER A 403 3.89 17.36 25.80
N ILE A 404 5.05 17.35 26.47
CA ILE A 404 5.13 17.11 27.91
C ILE A 404 4.28 18.12 28.68
N GLY A 405 4.37 19.42 28.34
CA GLY A 405 3.54 20.46 28.94
C GLY A 405 2.04 20.18 28.79
N GLN A 406 1.60 19.79 27.59
CA GLN A 406 0.19 19.44 27.32
C GLN A 406 -0.32 18.20 28.07
N ARG A 407 0.58 17.30 28.49
CA ARG A 407 0.25 16.12 29.32
C ARG A 407 0.19 16.50 30.79
N ILE A 408 1.14 17.31 31.28
CA ILE A 408 1.14 17.87 32.63
C ILE A 408 -0.14 18.70 32.87
N ASP A 409 -0.47 19.63 31.97
CA ASP A 409 -1.71 20.43 32.04
C ASP A 409 -2.98 19.58 32.04
N PHE A 410 -2.95 18.45 31.35
CA PHE A 410 -4.08 17.52 31.32
C PHE A 410 -4.22 16.79 32.66
N LEU A 411 -3.12 16.28 33.23
CA LEU A 411 -3.09 15.63 34.53
C LEU A 411 -3.58 16.56 35.64
N GLN A 412 -3.04 17.77 35.71
CA GLN A 412 -3.42 18.77 36.72
C GLN A 412 -4.92 19.13 36.64
N ARG A 413 -5.45 19.27 35.41
CA ARG A 413 -6.90 19.50 35.21
C ARG A 413 -7.76 18.31 35.63
N CYS A 414 -7.29 17.09 35.41
CA CYS A 414 -7.99 15.88 35.82
C CYS A 414 -7.96 15.67 37.33
N GLU A 415 -6.85 16.03 37.99
CA GLU A 415 -6.71 16.00 39.45
C GLU A 415 -7.63 17.04 40.10
N ALA A 416 -7.65 18.28 39.58
CA ALA A 416 -8.55 19.33 40.07
C ALA A 416 -10.04 19.05 39.79
N ASN A 417 -10.36 18.34 38.69
CA ASN A 417 -11.73 18.02 38.34
C ASN A 417 -11.85 16.68 37.60
N SER A 418 -12.31 15.66 38.33
CA SER A 418 -12.51 14.31 37.81
C SER A 418 -13.49 14.21 36.63
N LYS A 419 -14.39 15.20 36.44
CA LYS A 419 -15.29 15.25 35.27
C LYS A 419 -14.52 15.39 33.95
N GLN A 420 -13.34 16.03 33.97
CA GLN A 420 -12.51 16.18 32.77
C GLN A 420 -12.10 14.82 32.19
N LEU A 421 -11.82 13.84 33.05
CA LEU A 421 -11.50 12.48 32.62
C LEU A 421 -12.71 11.79 31.98
N HIS A 422 -13.90 11.93 32.56
CA HIS A 422 -15.11 11.36 31.99
C HIS A 422 -15.40 11.93 30.59
N ASN A 423 -15.29 13.25 30.44
CA ASN A 423 -15.48 13.94 29.16
C ASN A 423 -14.45 13.49 28.12
N HIS A 424 -13.19 13.34 28.53
CA HIS A 424 -12.13 12.83 27.67
C HIS A 424 -12.45 11.41 27.18
N ASN A 425 -12.78 10.49 28.09
CA ASN A 425 -13.12 9.11 27.71
C ASN A 425 -14.34 9.05 26.78
N ARG A 426 -15.38 9.83 27.05
CA ARG A 426 -16.57 9.92 26.18
C ARG A 426 -16.20 10.37 24.77
N LYS A 427 -15.31 11.36 24.63
CA LYS A 427 -14.79 11.79 23.33
C LYS A 427 -14.09 10.63 22.60
N ILE A 428 -13.20 9.91 23.28
CA ILE A 428 -12.41 8.84 22.64
C ILE A 428 -13.28 7.66 22.22
N TYR A 429 -14.17 7.20 23.10
CA TYR A 429 -15.09 6.11 22.74
C TYR A 429 -16.09 6.51 21.65
N GLY A 430 -16.57 7.76 21.66
CA GLY A 430 -17.40 8.30 20.57
C GLY A 430 -16.64 8.33 19.23
N SER A 431 -15.39 8.78 19.23
CA SER A 431 -14.54 8.75 18.03
C SER A 431 -14.24 7.33 17.56
N LEU A 432 -14.03 6.38 18.47
CA LEU A 432 -13.82 4.97 18.13
C LEU A 432 -15.08 4.34 17.54
N ALA A 433 -16.26 4.63 18.09
CA ALA A 433 -17.53 4.15 17.55
C ALA A 433 -17.79 4.70 16.14
N ALA A 434 -17.53 5.99 15.92
CA ALA A 434 -17.62 6.60 14.59
C ALA A 434 -16.64 5.95 13.59
N TYR A 435 -15.40 5.70 14.02
CA TYR A 435 -14.41 5.01 13.20
C TYR A 435 -14.85 3.58 12.84
N LEU A 436 -15.38 2.81 13.80
CA LEU A 436 -15.88 1.46 13.54
C LEU A 436 -17.09 1.45 12.60
N LEU A 437 -17.99 2.44 12.73
CA LEU A 437 -19.10 2.62 11.79
C LEU A 437 -18.58 2.87 10.38
N ILE A 438 -17.57 3.73 10.20
CA ILE A 438 -16.94 3.99 8.89
C ILE A 438 -16.33 2.70 8.33
N LEU A 439 -15.60 1.92 9.14
CA LEU A 439 -15.03 0.65 8.68
C LEU A 439 -16.13 -0.35 8.27
N MET A 440 -17.20 -0.47 9.06
CA MET A 440 -18.31 -1.36 8.75
C MET A 440 -18.99 -0.97 7.43
N LEU A 441 -19.32 0.32 7.27
CA LEU A 441 -19.91 0.83 6.03
C LEU A 441 -18.97 0.64 4.83
N SER A 442 -17.66 0.81 5.03
CA SER A 442 -16.64 0.56 4.01
C SER A 442 -16.60 -0.90 3.58
N ALA A 443 -16.60 -1.83 4.53
CA ALA A 443 -16.65 -3.27 4.26
C ALA A 443 -17.95 -3.67 3.55
N LEU A 444 -19.10 -3.15 3.99
CA LEU A 444 -20.39 -3.39 3.35
C LEU A 444 -20.44 -2.84 1.92
N THR A 445 -19.86 -1.67 1.69
CA THR A 445 -19.75 -1.08 0.34
C THR A 445 -18.90 -1.96 -0.56
N LEU A 446 -17.74 -2.40 -0.07
CA LEU A 446 -16.85 -3.30 -0.83
C LEU A 446 -17.54 -4.63 -1.14
N TRP A 447 -18.30 -5.18 -0.20
CA TRP A 447 -19.03 -6.44 -0.38
C TRP A 447 -20.20 -6.35 -1.35
N LYS A 448 -20.91 -5.21 -1.38
CA LYS A 448 -22.06 -4.99 -2.27
C LYS A 448 -21.69 -4.44 -3.65
N MET A 449 -20.47 -3.93 -3.84
CA MET A 449 -20.06 -3.38 -5.13
C MET A 449 -20.02 -4.49 -6.18
N PRO A 450 -20.76 -4.37 -7.30
CA PRO A 450 -20.75 -5.38 -8.34
C PRO A 450 -19.43 -5.34 -9.12
N ASP A 451 -18.92 -6.51 -9.50
CA ASP A 451 -17.61 -6.68 -10.15
C ASP A 451 -17.46 -5.86 -11.44
N ASN A 452 -18.56 -5.61 -12.15
CA ASN A 452 -18.57 -4.81 -13.37
C ASN A 452 -18.28 -3.32 -13.15
N LEU A 453 -18.61 -2.75 -11.98
CA LEU A 453 -18.26 -1.37 -11.62
C LEU A 453 -16.77 -1.26 -11.29
N MET A 454 -16.20 -2.33 -10.71
CA MET A 454 -14.76 -2.45 -10.45
C MET A 454 -13.95 -2.65 -11.74
N ALA A 455 -14.58 -3.20 -12.79
CA ALA A 455 -13.92 -3.71 -14.00
C ALA A 455 -14.23 -2.97 -15.33
N GLY A 456 -15.21 -2.07 -15.39
CA GLY A 456 -15.73 -1.53 -16.65
C GLY A 456 -15.12 -0.20 -17.11
N ALA A 457 -15.39 0.88 -16.38
CA ALA A 457 -15.14 2.24 -16.87
C ALA A 457 -13.66 2.68 -16.84
N PRO A 458 -12.88 2.43 -15.78
CA PRO A 458 -11.45 2.73 -15.75
C PRO A 458 -10.66 1.89 -16.77
N GLN A 459 -10.99 0.61 -16.91
CA GLN A 459 -10.33 -0.33 -17.84
C GLN A 459 -10.52 0.09 -19.28
N ALA A 460 -11.71 0.58 -19.67
CA ALA A 460 -11.98 0.96 -21.05
C ALA A 460 -11.19 2.20 -21.49
N LYS A 461 -11.09 3.23 -20.63
CA LYS A 461 -10.24 4.41 -20.93
C LYS A 461 -8.75 4.08 -20.88
N TYR A 462 -8.33 3.22 -19.95
CA TYR A 462 -6.96 2.71 -19.91
C TYR A 462 -6.61 1.91 -21.17
N ALA A 463 -7.48 0.98 -21.58
CA ALA A 463 -7.33 0.19 -22.80
C ALA A 463 -7.22 1.10 -24.03
N GLN A 464 -8.04 2.13 -24.12
CA GLN A 464 -7.96 3.14 -25.18
C GLN A 464 -6.57 3.82 -25.19
N ALA A 465 -6.06 4.25 -24.04
CA ALA A 465 -4.73 4.87 -23.93
C ALA A 465 -3.61 3.90 -24.35
N VAL A 466 -3.69 2.63 -23.96
CA VAL A 466 -2.71 1.59 -24.35
C VAL A 466 -2.75 1.34 -25.85
N ILE A 467 -3.94 1.19 -26.44
CA ILE A 467 -4.10 1.00 -27.89
C ILE A 467 -3.53 2.19 -28.64
N GLN A 468 -3.83 3.42 -28.21
CA GLN A 468 -3.29 4.64 -28.82
C GLN A 468 -1.77 4.73 -28.73
N GLN A 469 -1.17 4.32 -27.61
CA GLN A 469 0.29 4.22 -27.51
C GLN A 469 0.85 3.19 -28.51
N LYS A 470 0.28 1.98 -28.55
CA LYS A 470 0.74 0.93 -29.47
C LYS A 470 0.62 1.35 -30.95
N MET A 471 -0.41 2.11 -31.30
CA MET A 471 -0.55 2.74 -32.62
C MET A 471 0.56 3.75 -32.94
N ALA A 472 1.12 4.43 -31.93
CA ALA A 472 2.23 5.36 -32.11
C ALA A 472 3.57 4.63 -32.23
N ASP A 473 3.76 3.55 -31.46
CA ASP A 473 4.97 2.73 -31.46
C ASP A 473 5.10 1.86 -32.73
N ASP A 474 3.97 1.35 -33.24
CA ASP A 474 3.88 0.53 -34.46
C ASP A 474 2.76 1.04 -35.39
N PRO A 475 3.01 2.13 -36.16
CA PRO A 475 1.98 2.78 -36.96
C PRO A 475 1.44 1.96 -38.14
N ARG A 476 2.14 0.88 -38.54
CA ARG A 476 1.77 0.06 -39.70
C ARG A 476 0.90 -1.14 -39.33
N ASN A 477 0.75 -1.41 -38.05
CA ASN A 477 0.02 -2.57 -37.57
C ASN A 477 -1.47 -2.28 -37.49
N PHE A 478 -2.25 -2.94 -38.35
CA PHE A 478 -3.69 -2.75 -38.47
C PHE A 478 -4.48 -3.27 -37.26
N VAL A 479 -3.89 -4.16 -36.44
CA VAL A 479 -4.58 -4.76 -35.28
C VAL A 479 -4.94 -3.69 -34.24
N TRP A 480 -4.09 -2.68 -34.06
CA TRP A 480 -4.35 -1.62 -33.07
C TRP A 480 -5.56 -0.74 -33.41
N PRO A 481 -5.69 -0.16 -34.62
CA PRO A 481 -6.93 0.53 -35.00
C PRO A 481 -8.16 -0.39 -35.03
N GLN A 482 -8.02 -1.68 -35.37
CA GLN A 482 -9.12 -2.65 -35.23
C GLN A 482 -9.62 -2.75 -33.79
N LEU A 483 -8.71 -2.99 -32.84
CA LEU A 483 -9.04 -3.08 -31.40
C LEU A 483 -9.62 -1.78 -30.85
N LEU A 484 -9.17 -0.62 -31.35
CA LEU A 484 -9.76 0.67 -31.01
C LEU A 484 -11.22 0.78 -31.50
N GLY A 485 -11.50 0.27 -32.69
CA GLY A 485 -12.84 0.19 -33.26
C GLY A 485 -13.78 -0.67 -32.42
N ASP A 486 -13.34 -1.88 -32.08
CA ASP A 486 -14.12 -2.81 -31.24
C ASP A 486 -14.41 -2.22 -29.85
N LEU A 487 -13.40 -1.58 -29.25
CA LEU A 487 -13.55 -0.90 -27.96
C LEU A 487 -14.57 0.24 -28.03
N ASN A 488 -14.48 1.10 -29.05
CA ASN A 488 -15.42 2.22 -29.23
C ASN A 488 -16.84 1.73 -29.54
N TYR A 489 -16.99 0.66 -30.32
CA TYR A 489 -18.29 0.03 -30.61
C TYR A 489 -18.95 -0.48 -29.32
N SER A 490 -18.21 -1.19 -28.46
CA SER A 490 -18.72 -1.68 -27.16
C SER A 490 -19.16 -0.55 -26.23
N ARG A 491 -18.51 0.62 -26.33
CA ARG A 491 -18.82 1.84 -25.57
C ARG A 491 -19.90 2.72 -26.22
N ARG A 492 -20.47 2.29 -27.35
CA ARG A 492 -21.46 3.04 -28.14
C ARG A 492 -20.94 4.36 -28.73
N HIS A 493 -19.62 4.52 -28.84
CA HIS A 493 -18.99 5.64 -29.53
C HIS A 493 -18.85 5.30 -31.02
N TYR A 494 -19.98 5.19 -31.72
CA TYR A 494 -20.04 4.58 -33.04
C TYR A 494 -19.26 5.33 -34.13
N GLN A 495 -19.19 6.67 -34.07
CA GLN A 495 -18.41 7.46 -35.03
C GLN A 495 -16.89 7.21 -34.87
N ASP A 496 -16.40 7.19 -33.63
CA ASP A 496 -15.00 6.87 -33.34
C ASP A 496 -14.66 5.42 -33.74
N ALA A 497 -15.62 4.50 -33.60
CA ALA A 497 -15.47 3.11 -34.05
C ALA A 497 -15.31 3.02 -35.57
N ILE A 498 -16.15 3.73 -36.34
CA ILE A 498 -16.06 3.80 -37.80
C ILE A 498 -14.69 4.33 -38.22
N ALA A 499 -14.27 5.48 -37.68
CA ALA A 499 -12.98 6.08 -38.02
C ALA A 499 -11.79 5.15 -37.72
N ALA A 500 -11.87 4.40 -36.62
CA ALA A 500 -10.85 3.42 -36.25
C ALA A 500 -10.84 2.21 -37.20
N TYR A 501 -12.01 1.65 -37.55
CA TYR A 501 -12.11 0.57 -38.53
C TYR A 501 -11.64 1.00 -39.93
N GLU A 502 -12.00 2.20 -40.39
CA GLU A 502 -11.52 2.77 -41.64
C GLU A 502 -9.99 2.89 -41.65
N LYS A 503 -9.41 3.38 -40.55
CA LYS A 503 -7.95 3.43 -40.40
C LYS A 503 -7.30 2.04 -40.44
N SER A 504 -7.93 1.02 -39.84
CA SER A 504 -7.45 -0.36 -39.94
C SER A 504 -7.51 -0.88 -41.38
N LEU A 505 -8.57 -0.59 -42.13
CA LEU A 505 -8.72 -0.99 -43.53
C LEU A 505 -7.78 -0.24 -44.47
N LEU A 506 -7.33 0.97 -44.12
CA LEU A 506 -6.26 1.64 -44.86
C LEU A 506 -4.93 0.88 -44.76
N LEU A 507 -4.65 0.24 -43.62
CA LEU A 507 -3.42 -0.53 -43.38
C LEU A 507 -3.51 -1.97 -43.90
N ASN A 508 -4.69 -2.60 -43.79
CA ASN A 508 -4.97 -3.92 -44.33
C ASN A 508 -6.37 -3.93 -45.00
N PRO A 509 -6.45 -3.62 -46.31
CA PRO A 509 -7.72 -3.48 -47.03
C PRO A 509 -8.61 -4.73 -47.04
N ASP A 510 -8.02 -5.91 -46.88
CA ASP A 510 -8.68 -7.21 -47.05
C ASP A 510 -8.86 -7.96 -45.72
N ASN A 511 -8.76 -7.26 -44.59
CA ASN A 511 -9.09 -7.83 -43.29
C ASN A 511 -10.59 -8.14 -43.20
N ALA A 512 -10.93 -9.43 -43.30
CA ALA A 512 -12.30 -9.92 -43.31
C ALA A 512 -13.09 -9.53 -42.05
N GLU A 513 -12.48 -9.61 -40.87
CA GLU A 513 -13.15 -9.30 -39.59
C GLU A 513 -13.49 -7.81 -39.49
N VAL A 514 -12.58 -6.91 -39.89
CA VAL A 514 -12.85 -5.46 -39.85
C VAL A 514 -13.89 -5.06 -40.89
N LEU A 515 -13.81 -5.63 -42.09
CA LEU A 515 -14.84 -5.44 -43.13
C LEU A 515 -16.22 -5.88 -42.62
N ASN A 516 -16.27 -7.03 -41.94
CA ASN A 516 -17.48 -7.55 -41.33
C ASN A 516 -18.01 -6.65 -40.21
N ASN A 517 -17.17 -6.29 -39.25
CA ASN A 517 -17.55 -5.47 -38.08
C ASN A 517 -18.06 -4.09 -38.51
N LEU A 518 -17.40 -3.47 -39.50
CA LEU A 518 -17.87 -2.19 -40.06
C LEU A 518 -19.20 -2.37 -40.81
N ALA A 519 -19.37 -3.44 -41.59
CA ALA A 519 -20.65 -3.72 -42.25
C ALA A 519 -21.79 -3.93 -41.25
N TRP A 520 -21.54 -4.71 -40.20
CA TRP A 520 -22.48 -4.96 -39.11
C TRP A 520 -22.87 -3.65 -38.40
N LEU A 521 -21.88 -2.82 -38.05
CA LEU A 521 -22.10 -1.52 -37.42
C LEU A 521 -23.02 -0.62 -38.27
N LEU A 522 -22.74 -0.52 -39.57
CA LEU A 522 -23.53 0.28 -40.52
C LEU A 522 -24.95 -0.26 -40.78
N LEU A 523 -25.29 -1.45 -40.29
CA LEU A 523 -26.61 -2.09 -40.45
C LEU A 523 -27.44 -2.14 -39.17
N THR A 524 -26.80 -2.16 -38.00
CA THR A 524 -27.45 -2.54 -36.74
C THR A 524 -27.58 -1.41 -35.73
N VAL A 525 -26.79 -0.34 -35.87
CA VAL A 525 -26.81 0.79 -34.93
C VAL A 525 -28.01 1.70 -35.22
N ASP A 526 -28.87 1.93 -34.23
CA ASP A 526 -30.09 2.75 -34.34
C ASP A 526 -29.82 4.27 -34.42
N ILE A 527 -28.93 4.69 -35.32
CA ILE A 527 -28.57 6.08 -35.60
C ILE A 527 -28.64 6.30 -37.11
N HIS A 528 -29.63 7.07 -37.55
CA HIS A 528 -29.94 7.25 -38.97
C HIS A 528 -28.75 7.78 -39.81
N SER A 529 -27.92 8.65 -39.23
CA SER A 529 -26.75 9.21 -39.93
C SER A 529 -25.61 8.21 -40.16
N ILE A 530 -25.61 7.08 -39.45
CA ILE A 530 -24.59 6.02 -39.57
C ILE A 530 -25.07 4.91 -40.51
N HIS A 531 -26.37 4.65 -40.57
CA HIS A 531 -26.93 3.59 -41.39
C HIS A 531 -26.60 3.80 -42.88
N ASN A 532 -25.86 2.85 -43.46
CA ASN A 532 -25.53 2.84 -44.88
C ASN A 532 -25.58 1.42 -45.46
N ARG A 533 -26.77 1.04 -45.90
CA ARG A 533 -27.07 -0.32 -46.38
C ARG A 533 -26.25 -0.68 -47.61
N THR A 534 -26.04 0.27 -48.53
CA THR A 534 -25.27 0.06 -49.76
C THR A 534 -23.79 -0.16 -49.46
N ALA A 535 -23.20 0.66 -48.58
CA ALA A 535 -21.82 0.50 -48.16
C ALA A 535 -21.60 -0.80 -47.38
N ALA A 536 -22.52 -1.13 -46.47
CA ALA A 536 -22.47 -2.37 -45.69
C ALA A 536 -22.51 -3.61 -46.59
N LEU A 537 -23.37 -3.64 -47.61
CA LEU A 537 -23.41 -4.75 -48.57
C LEU A 537 -22.09 -4.93 -49.33
N ARG A 538 -21.46 -3.82 -49.73
CA ARG A 538 -20.14 -3.86 -50.39
C ARG A 538 -19.06 -4.42 -49.46
N LEU A 539 -19.04 -3.97 -48.20
CA LEU A 539 -18.07 -4.43 -47.20
C LEU A 539 -18.27 -5.90 -46.84
N ALA A 540 -19.50 -6.33 -46.57
CA ALA A 540 -19.82 -7.72 -46.23
C ALA A 540 -19.50 -8.69 -47.39
N LYS A 541 -19.75 -8.29 -48.64
CA LYS A 541 -19.34 -9.08 -49.82
C LYS A 541 -17.83 -9.27 -49.87
N ARG A 542 -17.06 -8.20 -49.62
CA ARG A 542 -15.60 -8.27 -49.57
C ARG A 542 -15.13 -9.15 -48.41
N ALA A 543 -15.75 -9.05 -47.25
CA ALA A 543 -15.41 -9.87 -46.08
C ALA A 543 -15.56 -11.37 -46.37
N VAL A 544 -16.70 -11.80 -46.96
CA VAL A 544 -16.97 -13.20 -47.28
C VAL A 544 -16.00 -13.79 -48.32
N ILE A 545 -15.52 -12.97 -49.26
CA ILE A 545 -14.51 -13.39 -50.25
C ILE A 545 -13.20 -13.77 -49.55
N GLN A 546 -12.82 -13.02 -48.51
CA GLN A 546 -11.58 -13.23 -47.77
C GLN A 546 -11.72 -14.36 -46.75
N LEU A 547 -12.84 -14.41 -46.03
CA LEU A 547 -13.14 -15.45 -45.04
C LEU A 547 -14.65 -15.76 -45.01
N PRO A 548 -15.10 -16.91 -45.55
CA PRO A 548 -16.50 -17.30 -45.54
C PRO A 548 -16.90 -17.97 -44.22
N ALA A 549 -16.72 -17.27 -43.09
CA ALA A 549 -17.10 -17.75 -41.76
C ALA A 549 -18.60 -17.54 -41.48
N PRO A 550 -19.21 -18.34 -40.57
CA PRO A 550 -20.65 -18.26 -40.27
C PRO A 550 -21.15 -16.85 -39.91
N HIS A 551 -20.45 -16.15 -39.01
CA HIS A 551 -20.83 -14.79 -38.57
C HIS A 551 -20.69 -13.73 -39.67
N ILE A 552 -19.77 -13.94 -40.61
CA ILE A 552 -19.58 -13.04 -41.76
C ILE A 552 -20.67 -13.29 -42.81
N LEU A 553 -21.06 -14.54 -43.01
CA LEU A 553 -22.17 -14.91 -43.87
C LEU A 553 -23.51 -14.38 -43.34
N ASP A 554 -23.75 -14.42 -42.03
CA ASP A 554 -24.92 -13.81 -41.38
C ASP A 554 -24.97 -12.29 -41.63
N THR A 555 -23.85 -11.59 -41.41
CA THR A 555 -23.75 -10.15 -41.69
C THR A 555 -24.02 -9.85 -43.18
N LEU A 556 -23.54 -10.68 -44.11
CA LEU A 556 -23.85 -10.55 -45.53
C LEU A 556 -25.33 -10.82 -45.83
N ALA A 557 -25.95 -11.82 -45.21
CA ALA A 557 -27.37 -12.11 -45.37
C ALA A 557 -28.22 -10.91 -44.89
N LEU A 558 -27.90 -10.36 -43.73
CA LEU A 558 -28.53 -9.14 -43.20
C LEU A 558 -28.32 -7.95 -44.15
N ALA A 559 -27.13 -7.80 -44.72
CA ALA A 559 -26.86 -6.75 -45.70
C ALA A 559 -27.70 -6.93 -46.98
N TYR A 560 -27.85 -8.15 -47.49
CA TYR A 560 -28.73 -8.44 -48.63
C TYR A 560 -30.17 -8.08 -48.32
N PHE A 561 -30.65 -8.49 -47.15
CA PHE A 561 -32.00 -8.20 -46.69
C PHE A 561 -32.27 -6.70 -46.58
N ALA A 562 -31.36 -5.96 -45.95
CA ALA A 562 -31.46 -4.50 -45.81
C ALA A 562 -31.53 -3.76 -47.18
N ASN A 563 -30.92 -4.34 -48.22
CA ASN A 563 -30.94 -3.83 -49.59
C ASN A 563 -32.07 -4.43 -50.46
N GLY A 564 -33.08 -5.08 -49.86
CA GLY A 564 -34.24 -5.63 -50.56
C GLY A 564 -33.98 -6.92 -51.36
N ARG A 565 -32.79 -7.53 -51.21
CA ARG A 565 -32.41 -8.76 -51.93
C ARG A 565 -32.73 -10.00 -51.09
N VAL A 566 -34.02 -10.23 -50.83
CA VAL A 566 -34.47 -11.22 -49.84
C VAL A 566 -34.09 -12.66 -50.19
N ASP A 567 -34.16 -13.05 -51.47
CA ASP A 567 -33.78 -14.40 -51.91
C ASP A 567 -32.30 -14.71 -51.62
N LEU A 568 -31.42 -13.74 -51.90
CA LEU A 568 -29.98 -13.86 -51.61
C LEU A 568 -29.72 -13.87 -50.11
N ALA A 569 -30.48 -13.13 -49.31
CA ALA A 569 -30.39 -13.15 -47.85
C ALA A 569 -30.69 -14.56 -47.32
N ILE A 570 -31.82 -15.15 -47.72
CA ILE A 570 -32.23 -16.50 -47.29
C ILE A 570 -31.20 -17.55 -47.72
N GLN A 571 -30.69 -17.48 -48.95
CA GLN A 571 -29.68 -18.42 -49.43
C GLN A 571 -28.36 -18.31 -48.65
N THR A 572 -27.91 -17.08 -48.37
CA THR A 572 -26.66 -16.83 -47.64
C THR A 572 -26.80 -17.27 -46.17
N GLU A 573 -27.94 -16.99 -45.55
CA GLU A 573 -28.24 -17.38 -44.17
C GLU A 573 -28.31 -18.91 -44.00
N LYS A 574 -28.86 -19.63 -44.98
CA LYS A 574 -28.82 -21.11 -45.01
C LYS A 574 -27.39 -21.65 -45.05
N ARG A 575 -26.46 -20.94 -45.69
CA ARG A 575 -25.03 -21.31 -45.70
C ARG A 575 -24.37 -21.04 -44.36
N ALA A 576 -24.65 -19.90 -43.72
CA ALA A 576 -24.19 -19.62 -42.35
C ALA A 576 -24.67 -20.71 -41.38
N PHE A 577 -25.96 -21.04 -41.44
CA PHE A 577 -26.59 -22.09 -40.66
C PHE A 577 -25.92 -23.46 -40.82
N ALA A 578 -25.56 -23.85 -42.05
CA ALA A 578 -24.91 -25.13 -42.32
C ALA A 578 -23.50 -25.23 -41.73
N LEU A 579 -22.80 -24.09 -41.58
CA LEU A 579 -21.43 -24.02 -41.06
C LEU A 579 -21.37 -23.83 -39.54
N ASP A 580 -22.48 -23.51 -38.88
CA ASP A 580 -22.57 -23.32 -37.43
C ASP A 580 -23.83 -24.00 -36.84
N PRO A 581 -23.82 -25.34 -36.73
CA PRO A 581 -24.96 -26.10 -36.20
C PRO A 581 -25.22 -25.84 -34.70
N ALA A 582 -24.24 -25.29 -33.98
CA ALA A 582 -24.37 -24.99 -32.55
C ALA A 582 -25.37 -23.84 -32.29
N ASN A 583 -25.44 -22.85 -33.19
CA ASN A 583 -26.36 -21.71 -33.08
C ASN A 583 -27.64 -21.83 -33.91
N ARG A 584 -28.10 -23.07 -34.17
CA ARG A 584 -29.27 -23.38 -35.01
C ARG A 584 -30.51 -22.54 -34.74
N ALA A 585 -30.83 -22.29 -33.47
CA ALA A 585 -32.02 -21.53 -33.08
C ALA A 585 -31.97 -20.08 -33.60
N TYR A 586 -30.80 -19.45 -33.56
CA TYR A 586 -30.57 -18.08 -34.03
C TYR A 586 -30.80 -17.96 -35.54
N TYR A 587 -30.15 -18.80 -36.34
CA TYR A 587 -30.28 -18.75 -37.81
C TYR A 587 -31.69 -19.10 -38.29
N ILE A 588 -32.42 -19.98 -37.60
CA ILE A 588 -33.83 -20.27 -37.92
C ILE A 588 -34.71 -19.02 -37.71
N ASP A 589 -34.45 -18.24 -36.67
CA ASP A 589 -35.19 -17.01 -36.41
C ASP A 589 -34.90 -15.93 -37.45
N GLN A 590 -33.62 -15.73 -37.81
CA GLN A 590 -33.23 -14.84 -38.91
C GLN A 590 -33.87 -15.25 -40.24
N LEU A 591 -33.87 -16.55 -40.58
CA LEU A 591 -34.54 -17.05 -41.77
C LEU A 591 -36.05 -16.76 -41.78
N LYS A 592 -36.72 -16.93 -40.63
CA LYS A 592 -38.14 -16.57 -40.49
C LYS A 592 -38.35 -15.07 -40.66
N LYS A 593 -37.48 -14.24 -40.08
CA LYS A 593 -37.51 -12.79 -40.21
C LYS A 593 -37.38 -12.38 -41.68
N PHE A 594 -36.43 -12.95 -42.41
CA PHE A 594 -36.25 -12.66 -43.83
C PHE A 594 -37.44 -13.13 -44.68
N ALA A 595 -38.00 -14.31 -44.38
CA ALA A 595 -39.15 -14.85 -45.10
C ALA A 595 -40.47 -14.10 -44.85
N ARG A 596 -40.62 -13.39 -43.72
CA ARG A 596 -41.83 -12.60 -43.43
C ARG A 596 -41.99 -11.39 -44.33
N GLN A 597 -40.92 -10.86 -44.92
CA GLN A 597 -40.96 -9.70 -45.83
C GLN A 597 -41.19 -10.09 -47.30
N LEU A 598 -41.22 -11.40 -47.61
CA LEU A 598 -41.61 -11.96 -48.92
C LEU A 598 -43.13 -12.13 -49.08
N LYS A 599 -43.89 -11.99 -47.97
CA LYS A 599 -45.35 -11.93 -47.95
C LYS A 599 -45.79 -10.49 -47.87
#